data_AF-A0A679GG37-F1
#
_entry.id   AF-A0A679GG37-F1
#
_cell.length_a   1.000
_cell.length_b   1.000
_cell.length_c   1.000
_cell.angle_alpha   90.00
_cell.angle_beta   90.00
_cell.angle_gamma   90.00
#
_symmetry.space_group_name_H-M   'P 1'
#
loop_
_entity.id
_entity.type
_entity.pdbx_description
1 polymer ?
#
loop_
_entity_poly.entity_id
_entity_poly.type
_entity_poly.pdbx_seq_one_letter_code
_entity_poly.pdbx_strand_id
1 'polypeptide(L)'
;MPLTTEEVLAVELGLDEADRIRLRTEMEMTMPDERSRAVVQTRDFLVNLSRDSSLPEKVRSDAIFLLRHFPSRNDVILAGRIEEQSETLPLGAMGPVFSSTFKEFAPTSAGQK
;
A
#
# COMPACT_ATOMS: atom_id res chain seq x y z
N MET A 1 28.58 -6.61 -2.41
CA MET A 1 27.10 -6.71 -2.30
C MET A 1 26.60 -7.41 -3.56
N PRO A 2 25.72 -8.41 -3.48
CA PRO A 2 25.08 -8.94 -4.68
C PRO A 2 24.16 -7.88 -5.27
N LEU A 3 24.18 -7.74 -6.60
CA LEU A 3 23.28 -6.87 -7.34
C LEU A 3 21.83 -7.34 -7.12
N THR A 4 20.92 -6.39 -6.99
CA THR A 4 19.48 -6.65 -6.90
C THR A 4 18.98 -7.24 -8.23
N THR A 5 17.88 -8.00 -8.19
CA THR A 5 17.25 -8.57 -9.40
C THR A 5 16.99 -7.50 -10.47
N GLU A 6 16.67 -6.28 -10.04
CA GLU A 6 16.46 -5.11 -10.89
C GLU A 6 17.75 -4.63 -11.58
N GLU A 7 18.86 -4.62 -10.84
CA GLU A 7 20.15 -4.23 -11.41
C GLU A 7 20.65 -5.25 -12.44
N VAL A 8 20.34 -6.52 -12.27
CA VAL A 8 20.67 -7.60 -13.22
C VAL A 8 19.84 -7.46 -14.50
N LEU A 9 18.53 -7.27 -14.38
CA LEU A 9 17.63 -7.13 -15.51
C LEU A 9 17.93 -5.88 -16.35
N ALA A 10 18.24 -4.77 -15.69
CA ALA A 10 18.62 -3.53 -16.37
C ALA A 10 19.95 -3.63 -17.13
N VAL A 11 20.91 -4.41 -16.61
CA VAL A 11 22.19 -4.67 -17.29
C VAL A 11 21.98 -5.59 -18.49
N GLU A 12 21.11 -6.62 -18.40
CA GLU A 12 20.79 -7.52 -19.51
C GLU A 12 20.06 -6.81 -20.68
N LEU A 13 19.27 -5.78 -20.38
CA LEU A 13 18.52 -5.01 -21.38
C LEU A 13 19.30 -3.82 -21.97
N GLY A 14 20.54 -3.59 -21.51
CA GLY A 14 21.42 -2.54 -22.06
C GLY A 14 20.89 -1.11 -21.83
N LEU A 15 20.13 -0.91 -20.78
CA LEU A 15 19.41 0.33 -20.51
C LEU A 15 20.32 1.38 -19.88
N ASP A 16 20.23 2.61 -20.37
CA ASP A 16 21.02 3.71 -19.83
C ASP A 16 20.51 4.15 -18.45
N GLU A 17 21.24 5.04 -17.77
CA GLU A 17 20.85 5.49 -16.43
C GLU A 17 19.48 6.21 -16.43
N ALA A 18 19.11 6.89 -17.51
CA ALA A 18 17.81 7.54 -17.65
C ALA A 18 16.69 6.51 -17.87
N ASP A 19 16.94 5.45 -18.63
CA ASP A 19 16.06 4.31 -18.83
C ASP A 19 15.95 3.45 -17.57
N ARG A 20 17.00 3.37 -16.75
CA ARG A 20 17.00 2.74 -15.42
C ARG A 20 16.24 3.56 -14.41
N ILE A 21 16.40 4.89 -14.42
CA ILE A 21 15.59 5.80 -13.62
C ILE A 21 14.14 5.70 -14.11
N ARG A 22 13.88 5.64 -15.40
CA ARG A 22 12.55 5.53 -15.97
C ARG A 22 11.90 4.18 -15.69
N LEU A 23 12.60 3.07 -15.82
CA LEU A 23 12.14 1.75 -15.37
C LEU A 23 11.94 1.73 -13.88
N ARG A 24 12.85 2.29 -13.09
CA ARG A 24 12.68 2.45 -11.66
C ARG A 24 11.50 3.36 -11.34
N THR A 25 11.19 4.37 -12.16
CA THR A 25 10.04 5.28 -12.01
C THR A 25 8.74 4.62 -12.50
N GLU A 26 8.82 3.74 -13.50
CA GLU A 26 7.73 2.91 -14.03
C GLU A 26 7.45 1.71 -13.11
N MET A 27 8.45 1.24 -12.36
CA MET A 27 8.36 0.24 -11.29
C MET A 27 8.08 0.88 -9.92
N GLU A 28 8.45 2.15 -9.73
CA GLU A 28 7.93 3.13 -8.76
C GLU A 28 6.63 3.76 -9.29
N MET A 29 5.88 3.06 -10.13
CA MET A 29 4.43 3.23 -10.13
C MET A 29 3.93 2.95 -8.70
N THR A 30 3.79 4.04 -7.98
CA THR A 30 3.54 4.23 -6.55
C THR A 30 2.10 3.93 -6.14
N MET A 31 1.43 2.90 -6.69
CA MET A 31 -0.05 2.91 -6.64
C MET A 31 -0.78 1.67 -6.09
N PRO A 32 -0.26 0.43 -6.11
CA PRO A 32 -0.93 -0.70 -5.44
C PRO A 32 -0.41 -0.97 -4.03
N ASP A 33 0.92 -1.13 -3.86
CA ASP A 33 1.53 -1.39 -2.54
C ASP A 33 1.35 -0.23 -1.57
N GLU A 34 1.62 0.98 -2.04
CA GLU A 34 1.54 2.18 -1.22
C GLU A 34 0.10 2.54 -0.86
N ARG A 35 -0.84 2.34 -1.79
CA ARG A 35 -2.27 2.52 -1.53
C ARG A 35 -2.79 1.46 -0.58
N SER A 36 -2.43 0.19 -0.77
CA SER A 36 -2.76 -0.88 0.18
C SER A 36 -2.28 -0.51 1.58
N ARG A 37 -1.04 -0.03 1.69
CA ARG A 37 -0.46 0.42 2.97
C ARG A 37 -1.21 1.60 3.57
N ALA A 38 -1.46 2.66 2.79
CA ALA A 38 -2.13 3.87 3.25
C ALA A 38 -3.57 3.58 3.72
N VAL A 39 -4.28 2.71 3.01
CA VAL A 39 -5.62 2.26 3.40
C VAL A 39 -5.56 1.51 4.73
N VAL A 40 -4.67 0.53 4.88
CA VAL A 40 -4.54 -0.20 6.15
C VAL A 40 -4.16 0.72 7.31
N GLN A 41 -3.19 1.61 7.12
CA GLN A 41 -2.78 2.58 8.14
C GLN A 41 -3.90 3.55 8.53
N THR A 42 -4.73 3.97 7.56
CA THR A 42 -5.89 4.83 7.83
C THR A 42 -6.89 4.10 8.72
N ARG A 43 -7.11 2.81 8.49
CA ARG A 43 -7.95 2.00 9.37
C ARG A 43 -7.42 1.99 10.80
N ASP A 44 -6.13 1.77 10.99
CA ASP A 44 -5.52 1.75 12.33
C ASP A 44 -5.60 3.10 13.01
N PHE A 45 -5.40 4.18 12.26
CA PHE A 45 -5.63 5.53 12.74
C PHE A 45 -7.08 5.74 13.21
N LEU A 46 -8.07 5.31 12.43
CA LEU A 46 -9.48 5.39 12.82
C LEU A 46 -9.80 4.55 14.08
N VAL A 47 -9.19 3.36 14.20
CA VAL A 47 -9.29 2.55 15.43
C VAL A 47 -8.72 3.31 16.62
N ASN A 48 -7.56 3.97 16.47
CA ASN A 48 -6.96 4.75 17.54
C ASN A 48 -7.85 5.94 17.93
N LEU A 49 -8.38 6.70 16.96
CA LEU A 49 -9.32 7.80 17.23
C LEU A 49 -10.58 7.31 17.96
N SER A 50 -11.12 6.14 17.58
CA SER A 50 -12.33 5.60 18.20
C SER A 50 -12.16 5.25 19.69
N ARG A 51 -10.91 4.98 20.12
CA ARG A 51 -10.56 4.54 21.48
C ARG A 51 -9.98 5.64 22.35
N ASP A 52 -9.58 6.77 21.75
CA ASP A 52 -8.93 7.85 22.47
C ASP A 52 -9.95 8.66 23.29
N SER A 53 -9.93 8.46 24.61
CA SER A 53 -10.86 9.12 25.54
C SER A 53 -10.65 10.64 25.65
N SER A 54 -9.51 11.17 25.19
CA SER A 54 -9.20 12.60 25.18
C SER A 54 -9.91 13.37 24.05
N LEU A 55 -10.39 12.66 23.02
CA LEU A 55 -11.08 13.26 21.88
C LEU A 55 -12.57 13.50 22.16
N PRO A 56 -13.19 14.52 21.52
CA PRO A 56 -14.64 14.74 21.60
C PRO A 56 -15.44 13.52 21.15
N GLU A 57 -16.57 13.26 21.81
CA GLU A 57 -17.43 12.10 21.53
C GLU A 57 -17.88 12.03 20.07
N LYS A 58 -18.11 13.18 19.44
CA LYS A 58 -18.44 13.26 18.01
C LYS A 58 -17.35 12.64 17.13
N VAL A 59 -16.08 12.95 17.40
CA VAL A 59 -14.94 12.44 16.60
C VAL A 59 -14.82 10.93 16.75
N ARG A 60 -14.98 10.40 17.97
CA ARG A 60 -14.94 8.96 18.22
C ARG A 60 -16.10 8.24 17.52
N SER A 61 -17.30 8.80 17.61
CA SER A 61 -18.51 8.26 16.96
C SER A 61 -18.39 8.25 15.44
N ASP A 62 -17.85 9.32 14.85
CA ASP A 62 -17.59 9.42 13.41
C ASP A 62 -16.57 8.35 12.98
N ALA A 63 -15.49 8.15 13.75
CA ALA A 63 -14.51 7.08 13.47
C ALA A 63 -15.12 5.67 13.56
N ILE A 64 -15.95 5.39 14.58
CA ILE A 64 -16.68 4.12 14.70
C ILE A 64 -17.61 3.91 13.49
N PHE A 65 -18.30 4.96 13.05
CA PHE A 65 -19.18 4.88 11.90
C PHE A 65 -18.43 4.56 10.60
N LEU A 66 -17.32 5.26 10.34
CA LEU A 66 -16.45 5.00 9.18
C LEU A 66 -15.91 3.57 9.17
N LEU A 67 -15.47 3.05 10.33
CA LEU A 67 -14.93 1.70 10.48
C LEU A 67 -15.91 0.57 10.10
N ARG A 68 -17.22 0.82 10.05
CA ARG A 68 -18.22 -0.19 9.66
C ARG A 68 -18.10 -0.64 8.20
N HIS A 69 -17.60 0.23 7.34
CA HIS A 69 -17.50 0.01 5.90
C HIS A 69 -16.08 0.20 5.36
N PHE A 70 -15.15 0.62 6.22
CA PHE A 70 -13.77 0.78 5.84
C PHE A 70 -13.08 -0.60 5.70
N PRO A 71 -12.36 -0.87 4.60
CA PRO A 71 -11.80 -2.19 4.33
C PRO A 71 -10.78 -2.59 5.41
N SER A 72 -10.83 -3.86 5.82
CA SER A 72 -9.80 -4.48 6.64
C SER A 72 -8.56 -4.83 5.82
N ARG A 73 -7.45 -5.12 6.49
CA ARG A 73 -6.22 -5.63 5.85
C ARG A 73 -6.49 -6.85 4.98
N ASN A 74 -7.36 -7.75 5.43
CA ASN A 74 -7.68 -8.96 4.67
C ASN A 74 -8.49 -8.62 3.41
N ASP A 75 -9.38 -7.63 3.48
CA ASP A 75 -10.16 -7.18 2.31
C ASP A 75 -9.23 -6.59 1.25
N VAL A 76 -8.25 -5.77 1.66
CA VAL A 76 -7.24 -5.17 0.78
C VAL A 76 -6.37 -6.25 0.11
N ILE A 77 -5.90 -7.23 0.87
CA ILE A 77 -5.08 -8.35 0.32
C ILE A 77 -5.88 -9.20 -0.65
N LEU A 78 -7.14 -9.50 -0.32
CA LEU A 78 -8.01 -10.30 -1.17
C LEU A 78 -8.30 -9.57 -2.48
N ALA A 79 -8.59 -8.27 -2.42
CA ALA A 79 -8.79 -7.44 -3.61
C ALA A 79 -7.54 -7.42 -4.50
N GLY A 80 -6.36 -7.18 -3.91
CA GLY A 80 -5.11 -7.20 -4.66
C GLY A 80 -4.85 -8.55 -5.34
N ARG A 81 -5.10 -9.67 -4.65
CA ARG A 81 -4.96 -11.01 -5.25
C ARG A 81 -5.89 -11.22 -6.45
N ILE A 82 -7.14 -10.77 -6.35
CA ILE A 82 -8.12 -10.90 -7.45
C ILE A 82 -7.68 -10.05 -8.66
N GLU A 83 -7.21 -8.83 -8.43
CA GLU A 83 -6.76 -7.91 -9.47
C GLU A 83 -5.48 -8.41 -10.16
N GLU A 84 -4.51 -8.91 -9.40
CA GLU A 84 -3.26 -9.48 -9.90
C GLU A 84 -3.46 -10.75 -10.75
N GLN A 85 -4.52 -11.53 -10.46
CA GLN A 85 -4.83 -12.78 -11.18
C GLN A 85 -5.72 -12.58 -12.41
N SER A 86 -6.18 -11.35 -12.68
CA SER A 86 -7.12 -11.09 -13.78
C SER A 86 -6.40 -10.68 -15.06
N GLU A 87 -6.34 -11.60 -16.03
CA GLU A 87 -5.84 -11.33 -17.39
C GLU A 87 -6.85 -10.53 -18.25
N THR A 88 -8.10 -10.39 -17.80
CA THR A 88 -9.26 -10.01 -18.64
C THR A 88 -9.95 -8.70 -18.27
N LEU A 89 -9.54 -8.03 -17.18
CA LEU A 89 -10.09 -6.72 -16.84
C LEU A 89 -9.45 -5.63 -17.71
N PRO A 90 -10.20 -4.58 -18.12
CA PRO A 90 -9.62 -3.38 -18.74
C PRO A 90 -8.69 -2.61 -17.77
N LEU A 91 -8.37 -3.17 -16.61
CA LEU A 91 -7.25 -2.79 -15.75
C LEU A 91 -5.89 -2.99 -16.42
N GLY A 92 -5.80 -3.72 -17.53
CA GLY A 92 -4.55 -3.93 -18.26
C GLY A 92 -3.82 -2.65 -18.71
N ALA A 93 -4.49 -1.49 -18.72
CA ALA A 93 -3.88 -0.19 -18.98
C ALA A 93 -3.52 0.63 -17.72
N MET A 94 -3.99 0.23 -16.53
CA MET A 94 -3.86 0.98 -15.26
C MET A 94 -3.22 0.19 -14.10
N GLY A 95 -3.08 -1.14 -14.23
CA GLY A 95 -2.55 -2.02 -13.19
C GLY A 95 -3.56 -2.30 -12.05
N PRO A 96 -3.20 -3.15 -11.07
CA PRO A 96 -4.03 -3.41 -9.91
C PRO A 96 -4.17 -2.15 -9.04
N VAL A 97 -5.31 -2.00 -8.36
CA VAL A 97 -5.57 -0.93 -7.39
C VAL A 97 -4.88 -1.22 -6.06
N PHE A 98 -4.87 -2.49 -5.65
CA PHE A 98 -4.23 -2.97 -4.43
C PHE A 98 -3.19 -4.05 -4.73
N SER A 99 -2.18 -4.12 -3.89
CA SER A 99 -1.23 -5.25 -3.86
C SER A 99 -1.63 -6.28 -2.82
N SER A 100 -1.40 -7.56 -3.11
CA SER A 100 -1.52 -8.65 -2.15
C SER A 100 -0.28 -8.85 -1.26
N THR A 101 0.84 -8.17 -1.58
CA THR A 101 2.16 -8.39 -0.96
C THR A 101 2.78 -7.18 -0.24
N PHE A 102 2.01 -6.11 -0.04
CA PHE A 102 2.50 -4.88 0.60
C PHE A 102 3.04 -5.09 2.02
N LYS A 103 4.17 -4.43 2.29
CA LYS A 103 4.76 -4.35 3.64
C LYS A 103 4.09 -3.25 4.46
N GLU A 104 3.75 -3.60 5.69
CA GLU A 104 3.32 -2.64 6.70
C GLU A 104 4.56 -1.98 7.32
N PHE A 105 4.55 -0.65 7.46
CA PHE A 105 5.55 -0.01 8.31
C PHE A 105 5.18 -0.31 9.75
N ALA A 106 6.04 -1.03 10.46
CA ALA A 106 5.94 -1.12 11.91
C ALA A 106 5.93 0.33 12.45
N PRO A 107 5.01 0.70 13.34
CA PRO A 107 5.07 2.00 13.98
C PRO A 107 6.42 2.08 14.68
N THR A 108 7.31 2.97 14.21
CA THR A 108 8.55 3.25 14.90
C THR A 108 8.14 3.62 16.33
N SER A 109 8.54 2.80 17.29
CA SER A 109 8.31 3.03 18.71
C SER A 109 9.06 4.29 19.13
N ALA A 110 8.51 5.45 18.80
CA ALA A 110 9.00 6.73 19.24
C ALA A 110 8.53 6.93 20.69
N GLY A 111 9.38 6.52 21.62
CA GLY A 111 9.46 7.08 22.97
C GLY A 111 8.24 6.86 23.87
N GLN A 112 8.14 5.68 24.47
CA GLN A 112 7.61 5.58 25.83
C GLN A 112 8.79 5.68 26.81
N LYS A 113 9.02 6.89 27.33
CA LYS A 113 9.66 7.14 28.62
C LYS A 113 8.66 7.89 29.49
#